data_AF-A0A2E3PP97-F1
#
_entry.id   AF-A0A2E3PP97-F1
#
_cell.length_a   1.000
_cell.length_b   1.000
_cell.length_c   1.000
_cell.angle_alpha   90.00
_cell.angle_beta   90.00
_cell.angle_gamma   90.00
#
_symmetry.space_group_name_H-M   'P 1'
#
loop_
_entity.id
_entity.type
_entity.pdbx_description
1 polymer ?
#
loop_
_entity_poly.entity_id
_entity_poly.type
_entity_poly.pdbx_seq_one_letter_code
_entity_poly.pdbx_strand_id
1 'polypeptide(L)'
;MRKTDSEPKPALLDRPATRLSALAVAVLAVLAIVWIGRVGFAGVALTPFEHLAATDDTGSADNPQLAACLKERFGAVEQMRTDAVIDDNQYGAFKARAVSYCQAQFPPQ
;
A
#
# COMPACT_ATOMS: atom_id res chain seq x y z
N MET A 1 32.86 -57.79 4.83
CA MET A 1 33.19 -56.68 5.75
C MET A 1 32.88 -55.35 5.09
N ARG A 2 31.82 -54.66 5.55
CA ARG A 2 31.68 -53.19 5.65
C ARG A 2 30.28 -52.92 6.24
N LYS A 3 30.22 -52.68 7.56
CA LYS A 3 29.09 -51.99 8.18
C LYS A 3 29.22 -50.54 7.77
N THR A 4 28.28 -50.04 6.99
CA THR A 4 28.10 -48.59 6.82
C THR A 4 27.38 -48.11 8.07
N ASP A 5 28.14 -47.63 9.04
CA ASP A 5 27.59 -46.90 10.19
C ASP A 5 27.04 -45.56 9.67
N SER A 6 25.75 -45.54 9.37
CA SER A 6 25.01 -44.29 9.13
C SER A 6 24.80 -43.62 10.48
N GLU A 7 25.76 -42.79 10.87
CA GLU A 7 25.67 -41.90 12.03
C GLU A 7 24.40 -41.04 11.90
N PRO A 8 23.42 -41.12 12.82
CA PRO A 8 22.24 -40.28 12.77
C PRO A 8 22.65 -38.87 13.17
N LYS A 9 22.99 -38.06 12.17
CA LYS A 9 23.28 -36.63 12.36
C LYS A 9 22.01 -36.00 12.95
N PRO A 10 22.02 -35.51 14.20
CA PRO A 10 20.82 -34.97 14.80
C PRO A 10 20.36 -33.81 13.91
N ALA A 11 19.12 -33.88 13.43
CA ALA A 11 18.53 -32.85 12.61
C ALA A 11 18.61 -31.54 13.40
N LEU A 12 19.53 -30.64 13.04
CA LEU A 12 19.75 -29.34 13.67
C LEU A 12 18.45 -28.50 13.70
N LEU A 13 17.50 -28.82 12.83
CA LEU A 13 16.16 -28.23 12.73
C LEU A 13 15.19 -28.66 13.85
N ASP A 14 15.43 -29.76 14.57
CA ASP A 14 14.49 -30.28 15.58
C ASP A 14 14.81 -29.85 17.01
N ARG A 15 15.80 -28.97 17.21
CA ARG A 15 16.04 -28.44 18.55
C ARG A 15 14.92 -27.46 18.93
N PRO A 16 14.40 -27.52 20.17
CA PRO A 16 13.35 -26.61 20.63
C PRO A 16 13.80 -25.15 20.58
N ALA A 17 15.11 -24.89 20.74
CA ALA A 17 15.70 -23.56 20.55
C ALA A 17 15.55 -23.04 19.11
N THR A 18 15.68 -23.90 18.10
CA THR A 18 15.49 -23.53 16.69
C THR A 18 14.02 -23.31 16.35
N ARG A 19 13.11 -24.05 17.01
CA ARG A 19 11.67 -23.82 16.88
C ARG A 19 11.24 -22.49 17.48
N LEU A 20 11.83 -22.10 18.62
CA LEU A 20 11.60 -20.81 19.25
C LEU A 20 12.13 -19.65 18.41
N SER A 21 13.31 -19.79 17.79
CA SER A 21 13.83 -18.75 16.89
C SER A 21 12.99 -18.61 15.63
N ALA A 22 12.53 -19.72 15.04
CA ALA A 22 11.62 -19.68 13.89
C ALA A 22 10.29 -19.00 14.25
N LEU A 23 9.72 -19.30 15.42
CA LEU A 23 8.53 -18.62 15.93
C LEU A 23 8.76 -17.13 16.14
N ALA A 24 9.91 -16.74 16.72
CA ALA A 24 10.24 -15.33 16.93
C ALA A 24 10.33 -14.56 15.60
N VAL A 25 10.95 -15.15 14.58
CA VAL A 25 11.03 -14.57 13.24
C VAL A 25 9.64 -14.46 12.60
N ALA A 26 8.81 -15.49 12.71
CA ALA A 26 7.45 -15.46 12.19
C ALA A 26 6.60 -14.36 12.86
N VAL A 27 6.70 -14.21 14.19
CA VAL A 27 6.01 -13.15 14.93
C VAL A 27 6.51 -11.78 14.50
N LEU A 28 7.82 -11.59 14.34
CA LEU A 28 8.39 -10.34 13.83
C LEU A 28 7.88 -10.00 12.42
N ALA A 29 7.79 -10.99 11.53
CA ALA A 29 7.28 -10.79 10.18
C ALA A 29 5.80 -10.37 10.19
N VAL A 30 4.97 -11.03 11.01
CA VAL A 30 3.56 -10.66 11.17
C VAL A 30 3.42 -9.25 11.74
N LEU A 31 4.21 -8.90 12.78
CA LEU A 31 4.22 -7.56 13.35
C LEU A 31 4.64 -6.51 12.32
N ALA A 32 5.63 -6.80 11.46
CA ALA A 32 6.04 -5.90 10.40
C ALA A 32 4.92 -5.69 9.36
N ILE A 33 4.23 -6.76 8.93
CA ILE A 33 3.09 -6.66 8.00
C ILE A 33 1.97 -5.83 8.63
N VAL A 34 1.62 -6.08 9.89
CA VAL A 34 0.60 -5.32 10.62
C VAL A 34 1.03 -3.87 10.80
N TRP A 35 2.30 -3.60 11.09
CA TRP A 35 2.82 -2.25 11.23
C TRP A 35 2.74 -1.49 9.91
N ILE A 36 3.20 -2.08 8.80
CA ILE A 36 3.08 -1.50 7.45
C ILE A 36 1.60 -1.29 7.09
N GLY A 37 0.74 -2.26 7.43
CA GLY A 37 -0.71 -2.13 7.32
C GLY A 37 -1.24 -0.92 8.10
N ARG A 38 -0.78 -0.73 9.33
CA ARG A 38 -1.18 0.37 10.20
C ARG A 38 -0.64 1.72 9.72
N VAL A 39 0.65 1.87 9.40
CA VAL A 39 1.19 3.16 8.94
C VAL A 39 0.83 3.49 7.49
N GLY A 40 0.70 2.47 6.62
CA GLY A 40 0.36 2.63 5.20
C GLY A 40 -1.14 2.71 4.92
N PHE A 41 -1.98 2.01 5.71
CA PHE A 41 -3.43 1.96 5.51
C PHE A 41 -4.25 2.60 6.64
N ALA A 42 -3.76 2.78 7.88
CA ALA A 42 -4.56 3.53 8.87
C ALA A 42 -4.63 5.03 8.53
N GLY A 43 -3.73 5.55 7.68
CA GLY A 43 -3.93 6.85 7.03
C GLY A 43 -5.06 6.85 5.97
N VAL A 44 -5.43 5.69 5.44
CA VAL A 44 -6.45 5.52 4.37
C VAL A 44 -7.80 5.06 4.95
N ALA A 45 -7.81 4.35 6.07
CA ALA A 45 -9.01 3.81 6.70
C ALA A 45 -9.57 4.68 7.85
N LEU A 46 -8.79 5.62 8.40
CA LEU A 46 -9.22 6.51 9.49
C LEU A 46 -9.17 8.00 9.15
N THR A 47 -8.77 8.38 7.94
CA THR A 47 -9.08 9.72 7.45
C THR A 47 -10.38 9.60 6.66
N PRO A 48 -11.48 10.23 7.10
CA PRO A 48 -12.49 10.63 6.15
C PRO A 48 -11.73 11.56 5.19
N PHE A 49 -11.54 11.13 3.94
CA PHE A 49 -11.08 12.00 2.87
C PHE A 49 -12.08 13.14 2.58
N GLU A 50 -12.95 13.49 3.52
CA GLU A 50 -13.90 14.61 3.46
C GLU A 50 -13.20 15.96 3.34
N HIS A 51 -11.92 16.06 3.70
CA HIS A 51 -11.14 17.29 3.49
C HIS A 51 -10.48 17.36 2.10
N LEU A 52 -10.60 16.27 1.32
CA LEU A 52 -10.30 16.23 -0.12
C LEU A 52 -11.58 16.00 -0.94
N ALA A 53 -12.76 16.10 -0.31
CA ALA A 53 -13.99 16.35 -1.05
C ALA A 53 -13.74 17.65 -1.81
N ALA A 54 -13.77 17.54 -3.13
CA ALA A 54 -13.48 18.59 -4.08
C ALA A 54 -14.02 19.93 -3.57
N THR A 55 -13.16 20.77 -3.01
CA THR A 55 -13.40 22.20 -3.06
C THR A 55 -13.34 22.53 -4.53
N ASP A 56 -14.55 22.74 -5.05
CA ASP A 56 -14.91 23.15 -6.40
C ASP A 56 -13.77 23.77 -7.18
N ASP A 57 -13.61 23.29 -8.42
CA ASP A 57 -13.18 23.90 -9.70
C ASP A 57 -12.42 25.25 -9.74
N THR A 58 -12.56 26.11 -8.73
CA THR A 58 -11.93 27.41 -8.57
C THR A 58 -10.39 27.38 -8.56
N GLY A 59 -9.74 26.35 -8.00
CA GLY A 59 -8.26 26.27 -8.03
C GLY A 59 -7.66 25.74 -9.33
N SER A 60 -8.44 25.02 -10.15
CA SER A 60 -7.97 24.46 -11.43
C SER A 60 -8.06 25.47 -12.56
N ALA A 61 -8.93 26.48 -12.44
CA ALA A 61 -9.11 27.52 -13.45
C ALA A 61 -7.87 28.43 -13.57
N ASP A 62 -7.15 28.67 -12.47
CA ASP A 62 -5.98 29.57 -12.45
C ASP A 62 -4.65 28.88 -12.82
N ASN A 63 -4.61 27.53 -12.87
CA ASN A 63 -3.41 26.79 -13.25
C ASN A 63 -3.71 25.72 -14.34
N PRO A 64 -3.44 26.00 -15.63
CA PRO A 64 -3.74 25.07 -16.72
C PRO A 64 -2.92 23.77 -16.65
N GLN A 65 -1.74 23.80 -16.00
CA GLN A 65 -0.90 22.62 -15.82
C GLN A 65 -1.49 21.69 -14.75
N LEU A 66 -2.07 22.25 -13.69
CA LEU A 66 -2.81 21.50 -12.69
C LEU A 66 -4.04 20.82 -13.31
N ALA A 67 -4.82 21.57 -14.10
CA ALA A 67 -5.99 21.03 -14.79
C ALA A 67 -5.64 19.88 -15.76
N ALA A 68 -4.53 20.00 -16.49
CA ALA A 68 -4.04 18.95 -17.38
C ALA A 68 -3.63 17.69 -16.59
N CYS A 69 -2.89 17.85 -15.49
CA CYS A 69 -2.49 16.74 -14.61
C CYS A 69 -3.72 15.99 -14.05
N LEU A 70 -4.69 16.74 -13.53
CA LEU A 70 -5.92 16.15 -12.99
C LEU A 70 -6.70 15.39 -14.06
N LYS A 71 -6.84 15.96 -15.26
CA LYS A 71 -7.54 15.31 -16.38
C LYS A 71 -6.90 13.99 -16.77
N GLU A 72 -5.58 13.95 -16.90
CA GLU A 72 -4.84 12.73 -17.23
C GLU A 72 -5.02 11.66 -16.15
N ARG A 73 -4.78 12.03 -14.88
CA ARG A 73 -4.85 11.09 -13.76
C ARG A 73 -6.25 10.59 -13.51
N PHE A 74 -7.26 11.45 -13.58
CA PHE A 74 -8.65 11.04 -13.42
C PHE A 74 -9.08 10.13 -14.56
N GLY A 75 -8.70 10.42 -15.81
CA GLY A 75 -8.98 9.54 -16.94
C GLY A 75 -8.46 8.11 -16.73
N ALA A 76 -7.23 7.96 -16.23
CA ALA A 76 -6.66 6.65 -15.91
C ALA A 76 -7.43 5.94 -14.79
N VAL A 77 -7.85 6.67 -13.74
CA VAL A 77 -8.62 6.09 -12.61
C VAL A 77 -10.05 5.69 -13.04
N GLU A 78 -10.70 6.46 -13.91
CA GLU A 78 -11.99 6.09 -14.52
C GLU A 78 -11.87 4.82 -15.34
N GLN A 79 -10.80 4.70 -16.13
CA GLN A 79 -10.54 3.52 -16.92
C GLN A 79 -10.34 2.30 -16.02
N MET A 80 -9.55 2.41 -14.93
CA MET A 80 -9.37 1.33 -13.96
C MET A 80 -10.70 0.89 -13.30
N ARG A 81 -11.61 1.84 -13.02
CA ARG A 81 -12.95 1.51 -12.51
C ARG A 81 -13.79 0.78 -13.56
N THR A 82 -13.74 1.26 -14.81
CA THR A 82 -14.47 0.66 -15.94
C THR A 82 -13.98 -0.76 -16.23
N ASP A 83 -12.67 -0.99 -16.11
CA ASP A 83 -12.03 -2.29 -16.28
C ASP A 83 -12.20 -3.21 -15.05
N ALA A 84 -12.95 -2.76 -14.03
CA ALA A 84 -13.17 -3.45 -12.76
C ALA A 84 -11.87 -3.85 -12.02
N VAL A 85 -10.77 -3.12 -12.27
CA VAL A 85 -9.48 -3.30 -11.59
C VAL A 85 -9.56 -2.75 -10.16
N ILE A 86 -10.40 -1.72 -9.95
CA ILE A 86 -10.64 -1.09 -8.65
C ILE A 86 -12.13 -1.02 -8.35
N ASP A 87 -12.48 -1.13 -7.07
CA ASP A 87 -13.85 -0.95 -6.57
C ASP A 87 -14.17 0.52 -6.26
N ASP A 88 -15.44 0.82 -5.94
CA ASP A 88 -15.88 2.19 -5.65
C ASP A 88 -15.18 2.81 -4.43
N ASN A 89 -14.81 1.99 -3.44
CA ASN A 89 -14.10 2.45 -2.25
C ASN A 89 -12.65 2.87 -2.61
N GLN A 90 -11.99 2.08 -3.45
CA GLN A 90 -10.66 2.37 -3.97
C GLN A 90 -10.67 3.56 -4.93
N TYR A 91 -11.69 3.68 -5.78
CA TYR A 91 -11.84 4.76 -6.74
C TYR A 91 -11.81 6.15 -6.09
N GLY A 92 -12.53 6.34 -4.97
CA GLY A 92 -12.46 7.58 -4.19
C GLY A 92 -11.05 7.88 -3.67
N ALA A 93 -10.38 6.88 -3.10
CA ALA A 93 -9.03 7.02 -2.59
C ALA A 93 -7.99 7.34 -3.70
N PHE A 94 -8.14 6.75 -4.89
CA PHE A 94 -7.26 7.02 -6.03
C PHE A 94 -7.44 8.43 -6.58
N LYS A 95 -8.69 8.91 -6.70
CA LYS A 95 -8.95 10.32 -7.09
C LYS A 95 -8.37 11.30 -6.07
N ALA A 96 -8.58 11.07 -4.78
CA ALA A 96 -8.02 11.93 -3.72
C ALA A 96 -6.48 12.02 -3.79
N ARG A 97 -5.81 10.89 -4.02
CA ARG A 97 -4.34 10.87 -4.21
C ARG A 97 -3.91 11.62 -5.46
N ALA A 98 -4.61 11.45 -6.57
CA ALA A 98 -4.32 12.17 -7.81
C ALA A 98 -4.41 13.69 -7.60
N VAL A 99 -5.42 14.16 -6.85
CA VAL A 99 -5.51 15.58 -6.46
C VAL A 99 -4.28 16.01 -5.66
N SER A 100 -3.95 15.30 -4.58
CA SER A 100 -2.80 15.66 -3.74
C SER A 100 -1.48 15.67 -4.52
N TYR A 101 -1.31 14.74 -5.46
CA TYR A 101 -0.10 14.64 -6.28
C TYR A 101 0.00 15.82 -7.24
N CYS A 102 -1.09 16.11 -7.97
CA CYS A 102 -1.10 17.21 -8.93
C CYS A 102 -0.95 18.57 -8.22
N GLN A 103 -1.55 18.76 -7.05
CA GLN A 103 -1.38 19.99 -6.25
C GLN A 103 0.04 20.14 -5.69
N ALA A 104 0.68 19.04 -5.27
CA ALA A 104 2.07 19.07 -4.81
C ALA A 104 3.06 19.38 -5.96
N GLN A 105 2.74 18.92 -7.17
CA GLN A 105 3.58 19.13 -8.35
C GLN A 105 3.35 20.51 -9.00
N PHE A 106 2.10 20.98 -8.98
CA PHE A 106 1.66 22.25 -9.54
C PHE A 106 0.89 23.02 -8.45
N PRO A 107 1.59 23.74 -7.56
CA PRO A 107 0.94 24.48 -6.49
C PRO A 107 -0.05 25.52 -7.07
N PRO A 108 -1.13 25.82 -6.32
CA PRO A 108 -2.00 26.94 -6.66
C PRO A 108 -1.17 28.24 -6.63
N GLN A 109 -1.38 29.08 -7.64
CA GLN A 109 -0.66 30.34 -7.84
C GLN A 109 -1.33 31.47 -7.06
#